data_AF-A0AAU1EYB2-F1
#
_entry.id   AF-A0AAU1EYB2-F1
#
_cell.length_a   1.000
_cell.length_b   1.000
_cell.length_c   1.000
_cell.angle_alpha   90.00
_cell.angle_beta   90.00
_cell.angle_gamma   90.00
#
_symmetry.space_group_name_H-M   'P 1'
#
loop_
_entity.id
_entity.type
_entity.pdbx_description
1 polymer ?
#
loop_
_entity_poly.entity_id
_entity_poly.type
_entity_poly.pdbx_seq_one_letter_code
_entity_poly.pdbx_strand_id
1 'polypeptide(L)'
;MTLTEPGRLRGSPGDGRRCSSPHRTKASAVMTEPAPADLIHLEDADGNRCIVRVTGRFQPGVLTGHDILRADVLVSASFIDARLNVYLFPRDLDAWQRDLSDLAPGRQAGIGGDRGLSLVLHMHDDGWLSVTVEDPDRLTVLLGIRSEENWVNDHQERLEQVRQTWPSEVIETAPMAYEWSPSRKR
;
A
#
# COMPACT_ATOMS: atom_id res chain seq x y z
N MET A 1 -8.25 -94.55 -12.80
CA MET A 1 -7.14 -94.71 -11.84
C MET A 1 -6.86 -93.36 -11.22
N THR A 2 -6.97 -93.29 -9.88
CA THR A 2 -6.33 -92.37 -8.92
C THR A 2 -6.45 -90.83 -9.15
N LEU A 3 -7.23 -90.09 -8.34
CA LEU A 3 -6.91 -89.54 -6.98
C LEU A 3 -5.81 -88.45 -7.06
N THR A 4 -5.92 -87.19 -6.58
CA THR A 4 -6.62 -86.62 -5.41
C THR A 4 -6.66 -85.07 -5.51
N GLU A 5 -7.68 -84.46 -4.88
CA GLU A 5 -7.91 -83.05 -4.46
C GLU A 5 -6.79 -82.46 -3.53
N PRO A 6 -6.92 -81.33 -2.77
CA PRO A 6 -7.99 -80.30 -2.57
C PRO A 6 -7.43 -78.84 -2.52
N GLY A 7 -8.16 -77.73 -2.29
CA GLY A 7 -9.55 -77.43 -1.97
C GLY A 7 -9.69 -75.97 -1.49
N ARG A 8 -10.96 -75.54 -1.24
CA ARG A 8 -11.41 -74.43 -0.35
C ARG A 8 -11.01 -72.98 -0.76
N LEU A 9 -11.84 -71.91 -0.72
CA LEU A 9 -12.95 -71.47 0.15
C LEU A 9 -13.62 -70.18 -0.42
N ARG A 10 -14.91 -69.96 -0.08
CA ARG A 10 -15.69 -68.70 0.15
C ARG A 10 -15.61 -67.53 -0.86
N GLY A 11 -16.74 -66.97 -1.33
CA GLY A 11 -17.59 -65.99 -0.62
C GLY A 11 -16.95 -64.60 -0.73
N SER A 12 -17.52 -63.49 -1.21
CA SER A 12 -18.88 -62.96 -1.39
C SER A 12 -18.77 -61.74 -2.34
N PRO A 13 -19.88 -61.17 -2.85
CA PRO A 13 -19.89 -59.98 -3.69
C PRO A 13 -19.85 -58.69 -2.84
N GLY A 14 -19.14 -57.67 -3.32
CA GLY A 14 -19.04 -56.38 -2.65
C GLY A 14 -18.70 -55.26 -3.63
N ASP A 15 -19.75 -54.55 -4.05
CA ASP A 15 -19.75 -53.32 -4.84
C ASP A 15 -18.90 -52.24 -4.14
N GLY A 16 -17.71 -51.98 -4.68
CA GLY A 16 -16.77 -50.97 -4.19
C GLY A 16 -16.75 -49.76 -5.13
N ARG A 17 -17.71 -48.85 -4.95
CA ARG A 17 -17.67 -47.51 -5.53
C ARG A 17 -16.36 -46.82 -5.11
N ARG A 18 -15.43 -46.65 -6.05
CA ARG A 18 -14.33 -45.71 -5.90
C ARG A 18 -14.90 -44.30 -6.00
N CYS A 19 -15.08 -43.64 -4.86
CA CYS A 19 -15.06 -42.20 -4.79
C CYS A 19 -13.65 -41.72 -5.15
N SER A 20 -13.44 -41.38 -6.42
CA SER A 20 -12.31 -40.55 -6.81
C SER A 20 -12.54 -39.16 -6.25
N SER A 21 -11.92 -38.85 -5.11
CA SER A 21 -11.85 -37.48 -4.59
C SER A 21 -11.11 -36.62 -5.62
N PRO A 22 -11.73 -35.56 -6.19
CA PRO A 22 -10.93 -34.57 -6.88
C PRO A 22 -10.10 -33.86 -5.81
N HIS A 23 -8.78 -33.88 -5.99
CA HIS A 23 -7.90 -32.94 -5.33
C HIS A 23 -8.45 -31.55 -5.61
N ARG A 24 -9.06 -30.95 -4.59
CA ARG A 24 -9.38 -29.53 -4.57
C ARG A 24 -8.03 -28.84 -4.53
N THR A 25 -7.47 -28.59 -5.70
CA THR A 25 -6.49 -27.52 -5.89
C THR A 25 -7.14 -26.30 -5.26
N LYS A 26 -6.65 -25.88 -4.08
CA LYS A 26 -6.94 -24.55 -3.58
C LYS A 26 -6.45 -23.65 -4.70
N ALA A 27 -7.37 -23.07 -5.46
CA ALA A 27 -7.08 -21.87 -6.19
C ALA A 27 -6.58 -20.90 -5.12
N SER A 28 -5.27 -20.69 -5.07
CA SER A 28 -4.74 -19.45 -4.50
C SER A 28 -5.47 -18.38 -5.28
N ALA A 29 -6.39 -17.68 -4.63
CA ALA A 29 -6.93 -16.46 -5.18
C ALA A 29 -5.69 -15.62 -5.53
N VAL A 30 -5.49 -15.39 -6.82
CA VAL A 30 -4.60 -14.31 -7.26
C VAL A 30 -5.31 -13.07 -6.72
N MET A 31 -4.94 -12.64 -5.51
CA MET A 31 -5.30 -11.32 -5.04
C MET A 31 -4.59 -10.40 -6.02
N THR A 32 -5.33 -9.93 -7.03
CA THR A 32 -4.85 -8.88 -7.91
C THR A 32 -4.54 -7.71 -6.99
N GLU A 33 -3.26 -7.43 -6.80
CA GLU A 33 -2.86 -6.26 -6.01
C GLU A 33 -3.55 -5.03 -6.64
N PRO A 34 -4.16 -4.16 -5.82
CA PRO A 34 -4.76 -2.93 -6.32
C PRO A 34 -3.78 -2.16 -7.19
N ALA A 35 -4.31 -1.45 -8.20
CA ALA A 35 -3.48 -0.58 -9.01
C ALA A 35 -2.80 0.49 -8.14
N PRO A 36 -1.55 0.89 -8.45
CA PRO A 36 -0.89 1.97 -7.73
C PRO A 36 -1.72 3.26 -7.75
N ALA A 37 -1.70 3.99 -6.63
CA ALA A 37 -2.46 5.23 -6.47
C ALA A 37 -1.54 6.35 -5.96
N ASP A 38 -1.67 7.55 -6.52
CA ASP A 38 -0.90 8.71 -6.11
C ASP A 38 -1.53 9.35 -4.87
N LEU A 39 -0.76 9.47 -3.79
CA LEU A 39 -1.11 10.25 -2.61
C LEU A 39 -0.80 11.74 -2.81
N ILE A 40 0.39 12.02 -3.35
CA ILE A 40 0.87 13.37 -3.67
C ILE A 40 1.22 13.38 -5.15
N HIS A 41 0.77 14.42 -5.86
CA HIS A 41 1.14 14.63 -7.25
C HIS A 41 1.30 16.14 -7.48
N LEU A 42 2.55 16.58 -7.49
CA LEU A 42 2.93 17.94 -7.79
C LEU A 42 3.75 17.95 -9.08
N GLU A 43 3.37 18.82 -10.01
CA GLU A 43 4.06 19.02 -11.28
C GLU A 43 3.87 20.49 -11.68
N ASP A 44 4.91 21.11 -12.25
CA ASP A 44 4.82 22.44 -12.84
C ASP A 44 5.18 22.43 -14.33
N ALA A 45 4.94 23.57 -14.99
CA ALA A 45 5.23 23.76 -16.40
C ALA A 45 6.74 23.75 -16.74
N ASP A 46 7.60 23.93 -15.73
CA ASP A 46 9.06 23.90 -15.88
C ASP A 46 9.60 22.45 -15.80
N GLY A 47 8.72 21.47 -15.55
CA GLY A 47 9.04 20.05 -15.48
C GLY A 47 9.52 19.58 -14.12
N ASN A 48 9.41 20.41 -13.07
CA ASN A 48 9.65 19.96 -11.71
C ASN A 48 8.47 19.12 -11.23
N ARG A 49 8.76 17.97 -10.66
CA ARG A 49 7.76 16.98 -10.30
C ARG A 49 8.12 16.29 -9.00
N CYS A 50 7.12 16.12 -8.14
CA CYS A 50 7.22 15.30 -6.95
C CYS A 50 5.94 14.48 -6.78
N ILE A 51 6.09 13.16 -6.82
CA ILE A 51 4.98 12.21 -6.66
C ILE A 51 5.27 11.27 -5.50
N VAL A 52 4.26 11.05 -4.68
CA VAL A 52 4.24 9.95 -3.72
C VAL A 52 3.19 8.96 -4.17
N ARG A 53 3.64 7.80 -4.66
CA ARG A 53 2.79 6.76 -5.23
C ARG A 53 2.75 5.54 -4.33
N VAL A 54 1.58 5.22 -3.79
CA VAL A 54 1.35 3.97 -3.07
C VAL A 54 1.34 2.82 -4.08
N THR A 55 2.21 1.84 -3.87
CA THR A 55 2.41 0.71 -4.79
C THR A 55 2.03 -0.64 -4.20
N GLY A 56 1.81 -0.72 -2.88
CA GLY A 56 1.50 -1.99 -2.23
C GLY A 56 1.45 -1.91 -0.72
N ARG A 57 1.42 -3.09 -0.08
CA ARG A 57 1.62 -3.23 1.38
C ARG A 57 3.03 -3.75 1.67
N PHE A 58 3.60 -3.36 2.81
CA PHE A 58 4.94 -3.79 3.20
C PHE A 58 4.98 -5.28 3.60
N GLN A 59 3.94 -5.80 4.26
CA GLN A 59 3.85 -7.21 4.67
C GLN A 59 2.38 -7.71 4.78
N PRO A 60 1.74 -8.11 3.67
CA PRO A 60 0.41 -8.71 3.71
C PRO A 60 0.47 -10.12 4.31
N GLY A 61 0.26 -10.24 5.62
CA GLY A 61 0.01 -11.50 6.33
C GLY A 61 0.12 -11.39 7.85
N VAL A 62 0.70 -10.30 8.34
CA VAL A 62 1.05 -10.04 9.74
C VAL A 62 0.17 -8.96 10.37
N LEU A 63 -0.59 -9.31 11.42
CA LEU A 63 -1.58 -8.44 12.10
C LEU A 63 -1.08 -7.01 12.39
N THR A 64 0.18 -6.83 12.79
CA THR A 64 0.76 -5.50 13.09
C THR A 64 1.38 -4.79 11.88
N GLY A 65 1.58 -5.48 10.75
CA GLY A 65 2.23 -4.95 9.54
C GLY A 65 1.28 -4.73 8.36
N HIS A 66 0.01 -5.11 8.49
CA HIS A 66 -0.98 -5.06 7.41
C HIS A 66 -1.44 -3.67 7.01
N ASP A 67 -1.24 -2.67 7.85
CA ASP A 67 -1.64 -1.30 7.52
C ASP A 67 -0.47 -0.42 7.07
N ILE A 68 0.74 -0.98 6.99
CA ILE A 68 1.89 -0.26 6.46
C ILE A 68 1.85 -0.35 4.93
N LEU A 69 1.65 0.79 4.29
CA LEU A 69 1.71 0.94 2.84
C LEU A 69 3.16 1.14 2.40
N ARG A 70 3.50 0.53 1.27
CA ARG A 70 4.73 0.79 0.52
C ARG A 70 4.42 1.86 -0.51
N ALA A 71 5.22 2.92 -0.54
CA ALA A 71 5.12 3.96 -1.55
C ALA A 71 6.49 4.31 -2.15
N ASP A 72 6.47 4.74 -3.40
CA ASP A 72 7.61 5.34 -4.07
C ASP A 72 7.49 6.86 -4.02
N VAL A 73 8.61 7.53 -3.74
CA VAL A 73 8.77 8.98 -3.92
C VAL A 73 9.54 9.20 -5.21
N LEU A 74 8.86 9.75 -6.21
CA LEU A 74 9.41 10.04 -7.53
C LEU A 74 9.67 11.54 -7.62
N VAL A 75 10.93 11.92 -7.78
CA VAL A 75 11.38 13.31 -7.83
C VAL A 75 12.06 13.54 -9.16
N SER A 76 11.57 14.50 -9.94
CA SER A 76 12.19 14.88 -11.21
C SER A 76 12.32 16.40 -11.30
N ALA A 77 13.46 16.86 -11.81
CA ALA A 77 13.73 18.24 -12.21
C ALA A 77 14.89 18.22 -13.21
N SER A 78 15.23 19.37 -13.78
CA SER A 78 16.32 19.50 -14.77
C SER A 78 17.68 18.94 -14.32
N PHE A 79 17.91 18.85 -13.00
CA PHE A 79 19.16 18.39 -12.40
C PHE A 79 19.04 17.07 -11.61
N ILE A 80 17.85 16.47 -11.53
CA ILE A 80 17.63 15.23 -10.78
C ILE A 80 16.52 14.39 -11.38
N ASP A 81 16.72 13.08 -11.39
CA ASP A 81 15.67 12.09 -11.62
C ASP A 81 15.90 10.95 -10.62
N ALA A 82 15.04 10.86 -9.60
CA ALA A 82 15.22 9.99 -8.46
C ALA A 82 13.94 9.24 -8.10
N ARG A 83 14.12 7.98 -7.69
CA ARG A 83 13.10 7.14 -7.10
C ARG A 83 13.57 6.62 -5.75
N LEU A 84 12.85 7.01 -4.71
CA LEU A 84 13.08 6.59 -3.33
C LEU A 84 11.88 5.81 -2.80
N ASN A 85 12.05 5.10 -1.69
CA ASN A 85 10.98 4.27 -1.10
C ASN A 85 10.65 4.79 0.30
N VAL A 86 9.37 4.85 0.61
CA VAL A 86 8.86 5.26 1.93
C VAL A 86 7.79 4.30 2.41
N TYR A 87 7.70 4.12 3.71
CA TYR A 87 6.65 3.33 4.36
C TYR A 87 5.66 4.27 5.04
N LEU A 88 4.38 4.15 4.69
CA LEU A 88 3.31 4.99 5.20
C LEU A 88 2.44 4.18 6.15
N PHE A 89 2.27 4.68 7.36
CA PHE A 89 1.37 4.14 8.36
C PHE A 89 0.02 4.87 8.25
N PRO A 90 -1.09 4.32 8.78
CA PRO A 90 -2.38 5.00 8.78
C PRO A 90 -2.31 6.41 9.40
N ARG A 91 -1.57 6.54 10.52
CA ARG A 91 -1.33 7.84 11.17
C ARG A 91 -0.64 8.87 10.28
N ASP A 92 0.12 8.44 9.27
CA ASP A 92 0.77 9.35 8.33
C ASP A 92 -0.23 9.90 7.33
N LEU A 93 -1.19 9.08 6.89
CA LEU A 93 -2.30 9.54 6.06
C LEU A 93 -3.22 10.49 6.82
N ASP A 94 -3.44 10.24 8.12
CA ASP A 94 -4.24 11.12 8.98
C ASP A 94 -3.51 12.44 9.29
N ALA A 95 -2.19 12.38 9.54
CA ALA A 95 -1.36 13.57 9.69
C ALA A 95 -1.36 14.39 8.40
N TRP A 96 -1.12 13.75 7.26
CA TRP A 96 -1.20 14.38 5.95
C TRP A 96 -2.55 15.08 5.72
N GLN A 97 -3.67 14.42 6.03
CA GLN A 97 -4.99 15.04 5.89
C GLN A 97 -5.13 16.31 6.73
N ARG A 98 -4.70 16.26 7.99
CA ARG A 98 -4.79 17.40 8.91
C ARG A 98 -3.90 18.53 8.44
N ASP A 99 -2.64 18.23 8.15
CA ASP A 99 -1.66 19.23 7.73
C ASP A 99 -2.08 19.89 6.41
N LEU A 100 -2.64 19.12 5.47
CA LEU A 100 -3.15 19.63 4.20
C LEU A 100 -4.39 20.53 4.40
N SER A 101 -5.27 20.19 5.34
CA SER A 101 -6.46 21.00 5.67
C SER A 101 -6.10 22.31 6.36
N ASP A 102 -5.03 22.29 7.15
CA ASP A 102 -4.51 23.43 7.90
C ASP A 102 -3.43 24.22 7.13
N LEU A 103 -3.14 23.81 5.89
CA LEU A 103 -2.07 24.39 5.09
C LEU A 103 -2.42 25.82 4.67
N ALA A 104 -1.53 26.73 5.02
CA ALA A 104 -1.61 28.14 4.72
C ALA A 104 -0.18 28.66 4.54
N PRO A 105 0.01 29.88 4.01
CA PRO A 105 1.33 30.48 3.95
C PRO A 105 2.07 30.45 5.30
N GLY A 106 3.33 30.06 5.28
CA GLY A 106 4.18 29.86 6.46
C GLY A 106 3.94 28.56 7.23
N ARG A 107 3.04 27.69 6.75
CA ARG A 107 2.81 26.35 7.31
C ARG A 107 3.38 25.26 6.39
N GLN A 108 3.52 24.08 6.98
CA GLN A 108 4.06 22.91 6.33
C GLN A 108 3.13 21.71 6.44
N ALA A 109 3.21 20.83 5.45
CA ALA A 109 2.57 19.52 5.47
C ALA A 109 3.59 18.47 5.03
N GLY A 110 3.60 17.30 5.66
CA GLY A 110 4.62 16.31 5.35
C GLY A 110 4.25 14.87 5.65
N ILE A 111 5.10 13.99 5.15
CA ILE A 111 5.03 12.54 5.36
C ILE A 111 6.42 12.00 5.73
N GLY A 112 6.45 10.81 6.33
CA GLY A 112 7.70 10.12 6.69
C GLY A 112 8.23 10.50 8.08
N GLY A 113 8.21 11.79 8.44
CA GLY A 113 8.67 12.24 9.77
C GLY A 113 10.14 11.91 10.01
N ASP A 114 10.47 11.32 11.16
CA ASP A 114 11.84 11.01 11.60
C ASP A 114 12.31 9.57 11.27
N ARG A 115 11.57 8.83 10.43
CA ARG A 115 11.79 7.39 10.18
C ARG A 115 12.65 7.10 8.96
N GLY A 116 13.54 8.00 8.58
CA GLY A 116 14.35 7.92 7.35
C GLY A 116 13.87 8.94 6.34
N LEU A 117 13.37 8.48 5.19
CA LEU A 117 12.87 9.39 4.16
C LEU A 117 11.72 10.25 4.70
N SER A 118 11.88 11.57 4.58
CA SER A 118 10.86 12.57 4.82
C SER A 118 10.59 13.40 3.57
N LEU A 119 9.34 13.82 3.43
CA LEU A 119 8.92 14.80 2.42
C LEU A 119 8.10 15.87 3.10
N VAL A 120 8.47 17.13 2.89
CA VAL A 120 7.82 18.29 3.48
C VAL A 120 7.49 19.31 2.40
N LEU A 121 6.24 19.71 2.33
CA LEU A 121 5.75 20.84 1.57
C LEU A 121 5.69 22.06 2.48
N HIS A 122 6.25 23.18 2.03
CA HIS A 122 6.14 24.47 2.67
C HIS A 122 5.45 25.45 1.72
N MET A 123 4.35 26.05 2.17
CA MET A 123 3.62 27.04 1.39
C MET A 123 4.15 28.44 1.70
N HIS A 124 4.57 29.16 0.66
CA HIS A 124 5.05 30.53 0.77
C HIS A 124 3.93 31.56 0.54
N ASP A 125 4.14 32.78 1.01
CA ASP A 125 3.17 33.89 0.90
C ASP A 125 2.86 34.29 -0.55
N ASP A 126 3.76 34.00 -1.49
CA ASP A 126 3.62 34.26 -2.92
C ASP A 126 2.89 33.13 -3.68
N GLY A 127 2.40 32.11 -2.95
CA GLY A 127 1.72 30.94 -3.52
C GLY A 127 2.66 29.86 -4.07
N TRP A 128 3.98 30.03 -3.94
CA TRP A 128 4.95 29.02 -4.32
C TRP A 128 5.01 27.89 -3.28
N LEU A 129 5.23 26.65 -3.73
CA LEU A 129 5.51 25.52 -2.85
C LEU A 129 6.99 25.16 -2.89
N SER A 130 7.61 25.11 -1.71
CA SER A 130 8.89 24.41 -1.55
C SER A 130 8.64 22.97 -1.15
N VAL A 131 9.19 22.03 -1.91
CA VAL A 131 9.18 20.60 -1.64
C VAL A 131 10.57 20.19 -1.19
N THR A 132 10.70 19.79 0.07
CA THR A 132 11.94 19.20 0.58
C THR A 132 11.76 17.69 0.62
N VAL A 133 12.68 16.96 -0.01
CA VAL A 133 12.78 15.51 0.10
C VAL A 133 14.12 15.19 0.72
N GLU A 134 14.11 14.56 1.88
CA GLU A 134 15.30 14.21 2.64
C GLU A 134 15.29 12.73 2.98
N ASP A 135 16.27 12.01 2.43
CA ASP A 135 16.66 10.66 2.76
C ASP A 135 18.12 10.76 3.28
N PRO A 136 18.34 10.69 4.61
CA PRO A 136 19.63 10.98 5.24
C PRO A 136 20.82 10.21 4.66
N ASP A 137 20.58 9.03 4.10
CA ASP A 137 21.62 8.16 3.57
C ASP A 137 21.82 8.33 2.05
N ARG A 138 20.91 9.03 1.36
CA ARG A 138 20.84 8.96 -0.11
C ARG A 138 20.69 10.29 -0.81
N LEU A 139 19.80 11.17 -0.34
CA LEU A 139 19.41 12.36 -1.08
C LEU A 139 18.80 13.43 -0.17
N THR A 140 19.29 14.66 -0.30
CA THR A 140 18.56 15.84 0.16
C THR A 140 18.34 16.75 -1.03
N VAL A 141 17.10 17.06 -1.35
CA VAL A 141 16.75 17.97 -2.44
C VAL A 141 15.64 18.92 -2.01
N LEU A 142 15.80 20.18 -2.41
CA LEU A 142 14.78 21.21 -2.29
C LEU A 142 14.35 21.61 -3.70
N LEU A 143 13.08 21.38 -4.01
CA LEU A 143 12.45 21.80 -5.25
C LEU A 143 11.50 22.94 -4.96
N GLY A 144 11.40 23.86 -5.90
CA GLY A 144 10.29 24.77 -5.93
C GLY A 144 9.30 24.33 -7.01
N ILE A 145 8.01 24.30 -6.70
CA ILE A 145 6.96 23.92 -7.64
C ILE A 145 5.84 24.96 -7.60
N ARG A 146 5.40 25.41 -8.78
CA ARG A 146 4.14 26.17 -8.91
C ARG A 146 2.98 25.21 -9.02
N SER A 147 2.19 25.10 -7.96
CA SER A 147 0.97 24.31 -8.00
C SER A 147 -0.15 25.04 -8.73
N GLU A 148 -1.03 24.25 -9.36
CA GLU A 148 -2.26 24.75 -9.96
C GLU A 148 -3.24 25.28 -8.90
N GLU A 149 -4.22 26.06 -9.34
CA GLU A 149 -5.33 26.47 -8.48
C GLU A 149 -6.04 25.22 -7.93
N ASN A 150 -6.43 25.25 -6.64
CA ASN A 150 -7.14 24.16 -5.95
C ASN A 150 -6.37 22.83 -5.76
N TRP A 151 -5.06 22.79 -5.96
CA TRP A 151 -4.26 21.56 -5.77
C TRP A 151 -4.49 20.87 -4.41
N VAL A 152 -4.82 21.64 -3.36
CA VAL A 152 -5.16 21.11 -2.03
C VAL A 152 -6.37 20.18 -2.09
N ASN A 153 -7.43 20.56 -2.81
CA ASN A 153 -8.62 19.72 -2.97
C ASN A 153 -8.28 18.44 -3.75
N ASP A 154 -7.49 18.55 -4.82
CA ASP A 154 -7.05 17.38 -5.58
C ASP A 154 -6.26 16.40 -4.71
N HIS A 155 -5.43 16.91 -3.79
CA HIS A 155 -4.68 16.08 -2.85
C HIS A 155 -5.57 15.45 -1.76
N GLN A 156 -6.68 16.10 -1.39
CA GLN A 156 -7.70 15.49 -0.52
C GLN A 156 -8.44 14.35 -1.25
N GLU A 157 -8.80 14.54 -2.52
CA GLU A 157 -9.43 13.50 -3.34
C GLU A 157 -8.48 12.32 -3.56
N ARG A 158 -7.20 12.58 -3.82
CA ARG A 158 -6.15 11.56 -3.94
C ARG A 158 -5.96 10.76 -2.66
N LEU A 159 -5.96 11.43 -1.51
CA LEU A 159 -5.91 10.75 -0.21
C LEU A 159 -7.10 9.80 -0.04
N GLU A 160 -8.31 10.25 -0.39
CA GLU A 160 -9.50 9.42 -0.32
C GLU A 160 -9.42 8.23 -1.29
N GLN A 161 -8.94 8.46 -2.51
CA GLN A 161 -8.69 7.39 -3.48
C GLN A 161 -7.68 6.36 -2.95
N VAL A 162 -6.60 6.79 -2.29
CA VAL A 162 -5.63 5.89 -1.65
C VAL A 162 -6.31 5.06 -0.56
N ARG A 163 -7.12 5.67 0.30
CA ARG A 163 -7.86 4.97 1.35
C ARG A 163 -8.87 3.96 0.80
N GLN A 164 -9.52 4.27 -0.32
CA GLN A 164 -10.44 3.34 -0.99
C GLN A 164 -9.71 2.19 -1.71
N THR A 165 -8.56 2.48 -2.31
CA THR A 165 -7.74 1.50 -3.03
C THR A 165 -7.02 0.56 -2.06
N TRP A 166 -6.60 1.09 -0.91
CA TRP A 166 -5.84 0.39 0.13
C TRP A 166 -6.54 0.54 1.50
N PRO A 167 -7.75 -0.01 1.68
CA PRO A 167 -8.50 0.14 2.91
C PRO A 167 -7.75 -0.47 4.10
N SER A 168 -7.88 0.10 5.29
CA SER A 168 -7.26 -0.49 6.49
C SER A 168 -7.68 -1.94 6.63
N GLU A 169 -6.71 -2.86 6.66
CA GLU A 169 -6.98 -4.28 6.87
C GLU A 169 -7.04 -4.60 8.35
N VAL A 170 -6.48 -3.73 9.19
CA VAL A 170 -6.49 -3.86 10.64
C VAL A 170 -7.04 -2.59 11.28
N ILE A 171 -7.67 -2.77 12.43
CA ILE A 171 -8.24 -1.71 13.27
C ILE A 171 -7.65 -1.90 14.66
N GLU A 172 -7.07 -0.84 15.22
CA GLU A 172 -6.66 -0.83 16.61
C GLU A 172 -7.91 -0.63 17.50
N THR A 173 -8.24 -1.62 18.32
CA THR A 173 -9.43 -1.59 19.19
C THR A 173 -9.08 -1.16 20.62
N ALA A 174 -7.82 -1.27 21.02
CA ALA A 174 -7.21 -0.73 22.24
C ALA A 174 -5.69 -0.60 22.01
N PRO A 175 -4.93 0.14 22.83
CA PRO A 175 -3.49 0.26 22.67
C PRO A 175 -2.83 -1.11 22.49
N MET A 176 -2.15 -1.33 21.36
CA MET A 176 -1.50 -2.60 20.98
C MET A 176 -2.45 -3.80 20.74
N ALA A 177 -3.77 -3.59 20.72
CA ALA A 177 -4.77 -4.60 20.42
C ALA A 177 -5.36 -4.35 19.02
N TYR A 178 -5.14 -5.32 18.14
CA TYR A 178 -5.43 -5.19 16.72
C TYR A 178 -6.40 -6.29 16.28
N GLU A 179 -7.44 -5.89 15.55
CA GLU A 179 -8.40 -6.80 14.93
C GLU A 179 -8.44 -6.57 13.42
N TRP A 180 -8.74 -7.64 12.68
CA TRP A 180 -8.93 -7.54 11.24
C TRP A 180 -10.20 -6.75 10.92
N SER A 181 -10.11 -5.84 9.94
CA SER A 181 -11.26 -5.06 9.52
C SER A 181 -12.33 -5.96 8.86
N PRO A 182 -13.61 -5.80 9.22
CA PRO A 182 -14.69 -6.59 8.63
C PRO A 182 -14.94 -6.26 7.15
N SER A 183 -14.42 -5.13 6.66
CA SER A 183 -14.45 -4.68 5.26
C SER A 183 -13.37 -5.32 4.39
N ARG A 184 -12.48 -6.17 4.94
CA ARG A 184 -11.52 -6.96 4.16
C ARG A 184 -12.25 -7.85 3.16
N LYS A 185 -12.26 -7.45 1.88
CA LYS A 185 -12.75 -8.32 0.80
C LYS A 185 -11.83 -9.55 0.73
N ARG A 186 -12.44 -10.73 0.93
CA ARG A 186 -11.78 -12.05 0.88
C ARG A 186 -11.49 -12.50 -0.54
#